data_AF-A0A7S7NXE3-F1
#
_entry.id   AF-A0A7S7NXE3-F1
#
_cell.length_a   1.000
_cell.length_b   1.000
_cell.length_c   1.000
_cell.angle_alpha   90.00
_cell.angle_beta   90.00
_cell.angle_gamma   90.00
#
_symmetry.space_group_name_H-M   'P 1'
#
loop_
_entity.id
_entity.type
_entity.pdbx_description
1 polymer ?
#
loop_
_entity_poly.entity_id
_entity_poly.type
_entity_poly.pdbx_seq_one_letter_code
_entity_poly.pdbx_strand_id
1 'polypeptide(L)'
;MSHPSVFRDRKNELESLEFQMGVEAGRLAVTLDVLTDALVLVGQHGVYCQSARQPGKPKMDVQMISLGILQAKELIASVLEELRGKQKG
;
A
#
# COMPACT_ATOMS: atom_id res chain seq x y z
N MET A 1 -10.41 20.58 -7.36
CA MET A 1 -9.41 19.73 -8.04
C MET A 1 -10.02 18.36 -8.21
N SER A 2 -9.99 17.78 -9.41
CA SER A 2 -10.41 16.38 -9.60
C SER A 2 -9.47 15.47 -8.80
N HIS A 3 -10.00 14.64 -7.91
CA HIS A 3 -9.20 13.64 -7.23
C HIS A 3 -8.62 12.68 -8.28
N PRO A 4 -7.30 12.41 -8.28
CA PRO A 4 -6.72 11.41 -9.17
C PRO A 4 -7.36 10.05 -8.89
N SER A 5 -7.69 9.30 -9.94
CA SER A 5 -8.37 8.00 -9.80
C SER A 5 -7.39 6.90 -10.13
N VAL A 6 -7.30 5.88 -9.26
CA VAL A 6 -6.44 4.71 -9.48
C VAL A 6 -6.76 4.01 -10.81
N PHE A 7 -8.03 4.01 -11.23
CA PHE A 7 -8.49 3.45 -12.51
C PHE A 7 -7.96 4.21 -13.73
N ARG A 8 -7.50 5.44 -13.56
CA ARG A 8 -6.89 6.24 -14.62
C ARG A 8 -5.37 6.21 -14.52
N ASP A 9 -4.82 6.51 -13.35
CA ASP A 9 -3.40 6.77 -13.19
C ASP A 9 -2.58 5.47 -13.15
N ARG A 10 -3.19 4.35 -12.72
CA ARG A 10 -2.60 3.01 -12.73
C ARG A 10 -3.30 2.05 -13.70
N LYS A 11 -4.00 2.59 -14.71
CA LYS A 11 -4.85 1.81 -15.61
C LYS A 11 -4.16 0.55 -16.17
N ASN A 12 -2.97 0.71 -16.75
CA ASN A 12 -2.25 -0.38 -17.41
C ASN A 12 -1.82 -1.48 -16.42
N GLU A 13 -1.35 -1.08 -15.24
CA GLU A 13 -0.96 -2.00 -14.16
C GLU A 13 -2.18 -2.77 -13.66
N LEU A 14 -3.28 -2.05 -13.43
CA LEU A 14 -4.54 -2.63 -12.98
C LEU A 14 -5.09 -3.63 -14.00
N GLU A 15 -5.20 -3.26 -15.28
CA GLU A 15 -5.70 -4.16 -16.33
C GLU A 15 -4.82 -5.41 -16.46
N SER A 16 -3.49 -5.24 -16.38
CA SER A 16 -2.55 -6.36 -16.46
C SER A 16 -2.72 -7.32 -15.28
N LEU A 17 -2.81 -6.83 -14.05
CA LEU A 17 -2.94 -7.66 -12.85
C LEU A 17 -4.34 -8.28 -12.74
N GLU A 18 -5.39 -7.57 -13.13
CA GLU A 18 -6.75 -8.12 -13.22
C GLU A 18 -6.81 -9.27 -14.25
N PHE A 19 -6.12 -9.15 -15.38
CA PHE A 19 -6.03 -10.22 -16.37
C PHE A 19 -5.27 -11.45 -15.84
N GLN A 20 -4.12 -11.24 -15.18
CA GLN A 20 -3.27 -12.33 -14.71
C GLN A 20 -3.83 -13.07 -13.50
N MET A 21 -4.55 -12.37 -12.62
CA MET A 21 -4.91 -12.88 -11.30
C MET A 21 -6.42 -12.90 -11.04
N GLY A 22 -7.23 -12.39 -11.97
CA GLY A 22 -8.64 -12.12 -11.74
C GLY A 22 -8.87 -10.74 -11.09
N VAL A 23 -10.09 -10.21 -11.25
CA VAL A 23 -10.42 -8.82 -10.91
C VAL A 23 -10.13 -8.48 -9.44
N GLU A 24 -10.58 -9.31 -8.51
CA GLU A 24 -10.43 -9.06 -7.07
C GLU A 24 -8.95 -9.09 -6.66
N ALA A 25 -8.23 -10.14 -7.05
CA ALA A 25 -6.82 -10.31 -6.70
C ALA A 25 -5.93 -9.26 -7.38
N GLY A 26 -6.22 -8.89 -8.63
CA GLY A 26 -5.52 -7.83 -9.34
C GLY A 26 -5.67 -6.47 -8.66
N ARG A 27 -6.88 -6.13 -8.20
CA ARG A 27 -7.13 -4.88 -7.45
C ARG A 27 -6.42 -4.85 -6.10
N LEU A 28 -6.44 -5.95 -5.36
CA LEU A 28 -5.71 -6.06 -4.09
C LEU A 28 -4.20 -5.94 -4.30
N ALA A 29 -3.66 -6.49 -5.39
CA ALA A 29 -2.26 -6.32 -5.76
C ALA A 29 -1.91 -4.84 -6.02
N VAL A 30 -2.68 -4.13 -6.86
CA VAL A 30 -2.48 -2.68 -7.07
C VAL A 30 -2.62 -1.89 -5.76
N THR A 31 -3.52 -2.31 -4.87
CA THR A 31 -3.68 -1.67 -3.55
C THR A 31 -2.41 -1.81 -2.71
N LEU A 32 -1.74 -2.97 -2.74
CA LEU A 32 -0.45 -3.16 -2.07
C LEU A 32 0.63 -2.24 -2.65
N ASP A 33 0.64 -2.02 -3.96
CA ASP A 33 1.60 -1.12 -4.60
C ASP A 33 1.36 0.34 -4.19
N VAL A 34 0.11 0.80 -4.19
CA VAL A 34 -0.26 2.14 -3.70
C VAL A 34 0.16 2.34 -2.24
N LEU A 35 -0.09 1.36 -1.37
CA LEU A 35 0.32 1.43 0.04
C LEU A 35 1.84 1.38 0.20
N THR A 36 2.54 0.67 -0.69
CA THR A 36 4.01 0.63 -0.69
C THR A 36 4.60 1.99 -1.04
N ASP A 37 4.07 2.65 -2.07
CA ASP A 37 4.50 3.99 -2.44
C ASP A 37 4.22 5.00 -1.32
N ALA A 38 3.04 4.91 -0.69
CA ALA A 38 2.72 5.73 0.47
C ALA A 38 3.71 5.50 1.63
N LEU A 39 4.06 4.24 1.92
CA LEU A 39 5.02 3.91 2.98
C LEU A 39 6.42 4.49 2.69
N VAL A 40 6.87 4.44 1.43
CA VAL A 40 8.14 5.05 1.01
C VAL A 40 8.12 6.57 1.24
N LEU A 41 7.04 7.24 0.84
CA LEU A 41 6.90 8.69 1.03
C LEU A 41 6.86 9.09 2.51
N VAL A 42 6.15 8.32 3.35
CA VAL A 42 6.11 8.55 4.80
C VAL A 42 7.49 8.32 5.43
N GLY A 43 8.22 7.28 4.98
CA GLY A 43 9.59 7.02 5.41
C GLY A 43 10.53 8.19 5.10
N GLN A 44 10.46 8.72 3.87
CA GLN A 44 11.22 9.91 3.47
C GLN A 44 10.85 11.15 4.29
N HIS A 45 9.54 11.37 4.52
CA HIS A 45 9.08 12.48 5.35
C HIS A 45 9.63 12.37 6.79
N GLY A 46 9.75 11.14 7.32
CA GLY A 46 10.33 10.85 8.63
C GLY A 46 11.79 11.26 8.78
N VAL A 47 12.57 11.37 7.69
CA VAL A 47 13.97 11.84 7.73
C VAL A 47 14.04 13.28 8.27
N TYR A 48 13.16 14.15 7.78
CA TYR A 48 13.15 15.57 8.12
C TYR A 48 12.17 15.91 9.25
N CYS A 49 11.12 15.10 9.43
CA CYS A 49 10.11 15.27 10.47
C CYS A 49 10.47 14.48 11.74
N GLN A 50 11.51 14.93 12.43
CA GLN A 50 12.05 14.26 13.62
C GLN A 50 11.32 14.66 14.92
N SER A 51 11.32 13.75 15.88
CA SER A 51 10.76 13.96 17.22
C SER A 51 11.70 14.82 18.07
N ALA A 52 11.16 15.89 18.65
CA ALA A 52 11.89 16.68 19.66
C ALA A 52 12.10 15.93 20.98
N ARG A 53 11.27 14.90 21.26
CA ARG A 53 11.34 14.11 22.51
C ARG A 53 12.21 12.86 22.37
N GLN A 54 12.36 12.35 21.16
CA GLN A 54 13.11 11.12 20.85
C GLN A 54 14.07 11.40 19.70
N PRO A 55 15.29 11.87 19.97
CA PRO A 55 16.27 12.18 18.93
C PRO A 55 16.52 10.99 17.99
N GLY A 56 16.56 11.25 16.68
CA GLY A 56 16.79 10.22 15.65
C GLY A 56 15.57 9.37 15.29
N LYS A 57 14.39 9.66 15.87
CA LYS A 57 13.13 9.02 15.47
C LYS A 57 12.19 10.02 14.78
N PRO A 58 11.42 9.58 13.77
CA PRO A 58 10.32 10.40 13.23
C PRO A 58 9.33 10.83 14.32
N LYS A 59 8.54 11.88 14.07
CA LYS A 59 7.42 12.22 14.97
C LYS A 59 6.44 11.06 15.15
N MET A 60 5.74 11.06 16.28
CA MET A 60 4.86 9.95 16.68
C MET A 60 3.73 9.72 15.67
N ASP A 61 3.14 10.78 15.13
CA ASP A 61 2.14 10.72 14.05
C ASP A 61 2.69 10.04 12.79
N VAL A 62 3.91 10.37 12.36
CA VAL A 62 4.59 9.71 11.22
C VAL A 62 4.80 8.21 11.51
N GLN A 63 5.20 7.86 12.73
CA GLN A 63 5.34 6.46 13.13
C GLN A 63 3.99 5.71 13.08
N MET A 64 2.93 6.35 13.58
CA MET A 64 1.58 5.75 13.58
C MET A 64 1.02 5.58 12.17
N ILE A 65 1.27 6.53 11.26
CA ILE A 65 0.89 6.39 9.84
C ILE A 65 1.62 5.20 9.20
N SER A 66 2.95 5.10 9.39
CA SER A 66 3.72 3.95 8.89
C SER A 66 3.18 2.62 9.42
N LEU A 67 2.87 2.55 10.72
CA LEU A 67 2.31 1.35 11.33
C LEU A 67 0.95 0.99 10.73
N GLY A 68 0.05 1.96 10.56
CA GLY A 68 -1.26 1.73 9.95
C GLY A 68 -1.16 1.22 8.51
N ILE A 69 -0.24 1.78 7.70
CA ILE A 69 0.02 1.30 6.34
C ILE A 69 0.56 -0.13 6.34
N LEU A 70 1.50 -0.45 7.24
CA LEU A 70 2.04 -1.81 7.36
C LEU A 70 0.96 -2.84 7.74
N GLN A 71 0.13 -2.52 8.72
CA GLN A 71 -0.99 -3.38 9.14
C GLN A 71 -2.02 -3.58 8.02
N ALA A 72 -2.35 -2.52 7.28
CA ALA A 72 -3.25 -2.63 6.13
C ALA A 72 -2.66 -3.55 5.05
N LYS A 73 -1.35 -3.43 4.76
CA LYS A 73 -0.65 -4.30 3.82
C LYS A 73 -0.68 -5.76 4.26
N GLU A 74 -0.51 -6.04 5.55
CA GLU A 74 -0.55 -7.40 6.10
C GLU A 74 -1.92 -8.06 5.85
N LEU A 75 -3.02 -7.36 6.16
CA LEU A 75 -4.37 -7.86 5.93
C LEU A 75 -4.65 -8.09 4.43
N ILE A 76 -4.24 -7.15 3.58
CA ILE A 76 -4.47 -7.28 2.13
C ILE A 76 -3.66 -8.43 1.54
N ALA A 77 -2.39 -8.57 1.94
CA ALA A 77 -1.54 -9.68 1.50
C ALA A 77 -2.12 -11.02 1.91
N SER A 78 -2.63 -11.14 3.15
CA SER A 78 -3.32 -12.34 3.63
C SER A 78 -4.51 -12.71 2.74
N VAL A 79 -5.39 -11.77 2.40
CA VAL A 79 -6.54 -12.05 1.51
C VAL A 79 -6.06 -12.45 0.10
N LEU A 80 -5.00 -11.81 -0.41
CA LEU A 80 -4.44 -12.13 -1.71
C LEU A 80 -3.88 -13.56 -1.77
N GLU A 81 -3.24 -14.01 -0.70
CA GLU A 81 -2.77 -15.39 -0.55
C GLU A 81 -3.92 -16.40 -0.56
N GLU A 82 -5.01 -16.11 0.16
CA GLU A 82 -6.22 -16.95 0.16
C GLU A 82 -6.84 -17.06 -1.25
N LEU A 83 -6.96 -15.96 -1.97
CA LEU A 83 -7.52 -15.94 -3.33
C LEU A 83 -6.66 -16.75 -4.31
N ARG A 84 -5.34 -16.67 -4.20
CA ARG A 84 -4.39 -17.48 -4.99
C ARG A 84 -4.47 -18.96 -4.65
N GLY A 85 -4.72 -19.30 -3.37
CA GLY A 85 -4.95 -20.68 -2.95
C GLY A 85 -6.23 -21.28 -3.55
N LYS A 86 -7.31 -20.49 -3.56
CA LYS A 86 -8.61 -20.90 -4.13
C LYS A 86 -8.58 -21.12 -5.65
N GLN A 87 -7.68 -20.47 -6.40
CA GLN A 87 -7.54 -20.70 -7.84
C GLN A 87 -6.84 -22.01 -8.21
N LYS A 88 -6.15 -22.65 -7.26
CA LYS A 88 -5.38 -23.88 -7.50
C LYS A 88 -6.13 -25.17 -7.12
N GLY A 89 -7.28 -25.05 -6.47
CA GLY A 89 -8.15 -26.18 -6.08
C GLY A 89 -9.41 -26.22 -6.91
#